data_AF-A0A2G9QIB9-F1
#
_entry.id   AF-A0A2G9QIB9-F1
#
_cell.length_a   1.000
_cell.length_b   1.000
_cell.length_c   1.000
_cell.angle_alpha   90.00
_cell.angle_beta   90.00
_cell.angle_gamma   90.00
#
_symmetry.space_group_name_H-M   'P 1'
#
loop_
_entity.id
_entity.type
_entity.pdbx_description
1 polymer ?
#
loop_
_entity_poly.entity_id
_entity_poly.type
_entity_poly.pdbx_seq_one_letter_code
_entity_poly.pdbx_strand_id
1 'polypeptide(L)'
;VLFQGELGLPVLAEGSVWNSWDLLKDGFIQVLDKARSSQHGNGLQRFSLLRLKHSSAVGGAYLGAKNIGQDLPLNYQDNVDIFYTHSFT
;
A
#
# COMPACT_ATOMS: atom_id res chain seq x y z
N VAL A 1 -4.87 -13.75 5.22
CA VAL A 1 -4.83 -12.87 6.41
C VAL A 1 -4.03 -11.63 6.03
N LEU A 2 -4.63 -10.43 6.12
CA LEU A 2 -4.07 -9.19 5.56
C LEU A 2 -2.63 -8.87 6.03
N PHE A 3 -2.31 -9.19 7.28
CA PHE A 3 -1.00 -8.88 7.89
C PHE A 3 0.07 -9.97 7.71
N GLN A 4 -0.27 -11.13 7.15
CA GLN A 4 0.62 -12.31 7.11
C GLN A 4 1.27 -12.55 5.74
N GLY A 5 1.01 -11.68 4.75
CA GLY A 5 1.66 -11.79 3.43
C GLY A 5 3.13 -11.36 3.48
N GLU A 6 3.89 -11.70 2.44
CA GLU A 6 5.31 -11.35 2.32
C GLU A 6 5.58 -9.84 2.41
N LEU A 7 4.61 -9.03 1.94
CA LEU A 7 4.66 -7.58 2.01
C LEU A 7 4.24 -7.00 3.37
N GLY A 8 3.82 -7.84 4.32
CA GLY A 8 3.05 -7.38 5.48
C GLY A 8 1.73 -6.75 5.02
N LEU A 9 1.30 -5.68 5.67
CA LEU A 9 0.20 -4.83 5.17
C LEU A 9 0.67 -4.05 3.92
N PRO A 10 0.13 -4.31 2.71
CA PRO A 10 0.40 -3.47 1.56
C PRO A 10 -0.41 -2.17 1.65
N VAL A 11 0.26 -1.01 1.55
CA VAL A 11 -0.37 0.32 1.57
C VAL A 11 -0.02 1.06 0.29
N LEU A 12 -1.02 1.34 -0.54
CA LEU A 12 -0.84 2.15 -1.76
C LEU A 12 -0.77 3.63 -1.40
N ALA A 13 0.36 4.26 -1.72
CA ALA A 13 0.68 5.64 -1.37
C ALA A 13 0.62 6.53 -2.63
N GLU A 14 -0.54 7.13 -2.84
CA GLU A 14 -0.82 8.04 -3.97
C GLU A 14 -0.72 9.51 -3.58
N GLY A 15 -0.30 10.35 -4.54
CA GLY A 15 -0.14 11.79 -4.37
C GLY A 15 1.31 12.26 -4.21
N SER A 16 1.57 13.51 -4.56
CA SER A 16 2.93 14.08 -4.68
C SER A 16 3.68 14.19 -3.34
N VAL A 17 2.97 14.25 -2.22
CA VAL A 17 3.56 14.33 -0.87
C VAL A 17 4.49 13.13 -0.59
N TRP A 18 4.16 11.95 -1.12
CA TRP A 18 4.95 10.73 -0.96
C TRP A 18 6.29 10.74 -1.72
N ASN A 19 6.52 11.71 -2.61
CA ASN A 19 7.84 11.92 -3.22
C ASN A 19 8.89 12.38 -2.19
N SER A 20 8.43 12.98 -1.09
CA SER A 20 9.27 13.41 0.03
C SER A 20 9.23 12.41 1.20
N TRP A 21 9.12 11.11 0.91
CA TRP A 21 8.99 10.05 1.92
C TRP A 21 10.07 10.13 3.01
N ASP A 22 11.31 10.45 2.65
CA ASP A 22 12.42 10.54 3.62
C ASP A 22 12.18 11.61 4.69
N LEU A 23 11.43 12.69 4.38
CA LEU A 23 11.05 13.72 5.36
C LEU A 23 9.87 13.28 6.25
N LEU A 24 9.03 12.37 5.77
CA LEU A 24 7.83 11.87 6.48
C LEU A 24 8.16 10.67 7.35
N LYS A 25 9.19 9.90 6.99
CA LYS A 25 9.49 8.57 7.50
C LYS A 25 9.48 8.50 9.02
N ASP A 26 10.24 9.35 9.69
CA ASP A 26 10.40 9.27 11.15
C ASP A 26 9.08 9.50 11.89
N GLY A 27 8.32 10.52 11.49
CA GLY A 27 7.01 10.80 12.06
C GLY A 27 6.00 9.68 11.77
N PHE A 28 6.01 9.15 10.55
CA PHE A 28 5.12 8.08 10.13
C PHE A 28 5.37 6.78 10.93
N ILE A 29 6.64 6.35 11.04
CA ILE A 29 7.01 5.15 11.81
C ILE A 29 6.70 5.34 13.30
N GLN A 30 7.00 6.51 13.87
CA GLN A 30 6.75 6.78 15.29
C GLN A 30 5.27 6.65 15.65
N VAL A 31 4.36 7.17 14.82
CA VAL A 31 2.92 7.08 15.07
C VAL A 31 2.43 5.63 14.97
N LEU A 32 2.91 4.87 13.98
CA LEU A 32 2.54 3.46 13.83
C LEU A 32 3.05 2.60 14.98
N ASP A 33 4.27 2.82 15.46
CA ASP A 33 4.82 2.05 16.59
C ASP A 33 4.05 2.33 17.89
N LYS A 34 3.70 3.60 18.15
CA LYS A 34 2.80 3.97 19.26
C LYS A 34 1.42 3.31 19.14
N ALA A 35 0.85 3.30 17.94
CA ALA A 35 -0.45 2.68 17.69
C ALA A 35 -0.39 1.15 17.86
N ARG A 36 0.72 0.52 17.51
CA ARG A 36 0.98 -0.92 17.69
C ARG A 36 0.91 -1.33 19.16
N SER A 37 1.41 -0.50 20.06
CA SER A 37 1.35 -0.74 21.52
C SER A 37 -0.05 -0.57 22.12
N SER A 38 -1.03 -0.07 21.35
CA SER A 38 -2.43 0.04 21.78
C SER A 38 -3.22 -1.25 21.47
N GLN A 39 -4.40 -1.42 22.10
CA GLN A 39 -5.19 -2.65 21.96
C GLN A 39 -5.62 -3.01 20.52
N HIS A 40 -5.59 -2.05 19.59
CA HIS A 40 -6.01 -2.25 18.20
C HIS A 40 -4.85 -2.57 17.25
N GLY A 41 -3.60 -2.49 17.71
CA GLY A 41 -2.40 -2.58 16.86
C GLY A 41 -1.68 -3.92 16.89
N ASN A 42 -2.14 -4.87 17.72
CA ASN A 42 -1.39 -6.07 18.14
C ASN A 42 -1.10 -7.10 17.02
N GLY A 43 -1.42 -6.80 15.76
CA GLY A 43 -1.19 -7.67 14.60
C GLY A 43 -0.30 -7.07 13.51
N LEU A 44 0.07 -5.79 13.59
CA LEU A 44 0.89 -5.14 12.57
C LEU A 44 2.38 -5.38 12.84
N GLN A 45 2.95 -6.40 12.19
CA GLN A 45 4.39 -6.72 12.29
C GLN A 45 5.22 -6.12 11.16
N ARG A 46 4.60 -5.96 9.98
CA ARG A 46 5.27 -5.50 8.76
C ARG A 46 4.29 -4.72 7.89
N PHE A 47 4.79 -3.73 7.16
CA PHE A 47 4.04 -3.09 6.08
C PHE A 47 4.97 -2.73 4.92
N SER A 48 4.39 -2.59 3.74
CA SER A 48 5.09 -2.12 2.54
C SER A 48 4.31 -0.98 1.89
N LEU A 49 5.01 0.10 1.56
CA LEU A 49 4.47 1.21 0.80
C LEU A 49 4.64 0.93 -0.70
N LEU A 50 3.53 1.02 -1.41
CA LEU A 50 3.43 0.77 -2.84
C LEU A 50 3.15 2.08 -3.58
N ARG A 51 3.64 2.20 -4.80
CA ARG A 51 3.33 3.29 -5.73
C ARG A 51 2.82 2.73 -7.05
N LEU A 52 1.84 3.37 -7.68
CA LEU A 52 1.39 2.95 -9.01
C LEU A 52 2.47 3.25 -10.06
N LYS A 53 2.66 2.28 -10.98
CA LYS A 53 3.46 2.45 -12.21
C LYS A 53 2.68 3.13 -13.33
N HIS A 54 1.35 3.04 -13.26
CA HIS A 54 0.44 3.55 -14.27
C HIS A 54 -0.58 4.49 -13.64
N SER A 55 -1.27 5.24 -14.48
CA SER A 55 -2.36 6.10 -14.01
C SER A 55 -3.44 5.28 -13.30
N SER A 56 -4.00 5.81 -12.22
CA SER A 56 -5.19 5.26 -11.56
C SER A 56 -6.40 5.12 -12.50
N ALA A 57 -6.39 5.80 -13.66
CA ALA A 57 -7.35 5.60 -14.74
C ALA A 57 -7.44 4.15 -15.22
N VAL A 58 -6.37 3.35 -15.13
CA VAL A 58 -6.40 1.91 -15.43
C VAL A 58 -7.38 1.17 -14.50
N GLY A 59 -7.35 1.51 -13.21
CA GLY A 59 -8.32 0.99 -12.24
C GLY A 59 -9.75 1.43 -12.56
N GLY A 60 -9.93 2.68 -13.02
CA GLY A 60 -11.21 3.18 -13.51
C GLY A 60 -11.75 2.41 -14.71
N ALA A 61 -10.90 2.14 -15.71
CA ALA A 61 -11.27 1.35 -16.89
C ALA A 61 -11.65 -0.09 -16.51
N TYR A 62 -10.89 -0.72 -15.61
CA TYR A 62 -11.21 -2.06 -15.09
C TYR A 62 -12.55 -2.10 -14.37
N LEU A 63 -12.82 -1.14 -13.48
CA LEU A 63 -14.11 -1.05 -12.79
C LEU A 63 -15.26 -0.79 -13.77
N GLY A 64 -15.03 0.01 -14.82
CA GLY A 64 -15.99 0.24 -15.89
C GLY A 64 -16.32 -1.02 -16.69
N ALA A 65 -15.31 -1.78 -17.09
CA ALA A 65 -15.50 -3.07 -17.77
C ALA A 65 -16.28 -4.06 -16.89
N LYS A 66 -15.87 -4.18 -15.62
CA LYS A 66 -16.56 -5.03 -14.64
C LYS A 66 -18.03 -4.65 -14.47
N ASN A 67 -18.35 -3.36 -14.48
CA ASN A 67 -19.72 -2.86 -14.35
C ASN A 67 -20.63 -3.27 -15.51
N ILE A 68 -20.08 -3.50 -16.71
CA ILE A 68 -20.83 -4.00 -17.88
C ILE A 68 -20.67 -5.51 -18.11
N GLY A 69 -20.17 -6.24 -17.10
CA GLY A 69 -19.95 -7.69 -17.18
C GLY A 69 -18.82 -8.11 -18.11
N GLN A 70 -17.93 -7.19 -18.49
CA GLN A 70 -16.74 -7.47 -19.29
C GLN A 70 -15.54 -7.66 -18.38
N ASP A 71 -14.68 -8.62 -18.74
CA ASP A 71 -13.41 -8.82 -18.05
C ASP A 71 -12.30 -8.05 -18.78
N LEU A 72 -11.59 -7.20 -18.03
CA LEU A 72 -10.42 -6.50 -18.54
C LEU A 72 -9.19 -7.13 -17.86
N PRO A 73 -8.38 -7.92 -18.59
CA PRO A 73 -7.22 -8.58 -17.99
C PRO A 73 -6.22 -7.54 -17.50
N LEU A 74 -5.86 -7.63 -16.22
CA LEU A 74 -4.86 -6.79 -15.58
C LEU A 74 -3.72 -7.66 -15.04
N ASN A 75 -2.49 -7.25 -15.34
CA ASN A 75 -1.32 -7.75 -14.61
C ASN A 75 -1.08 -6.88 -13.36
N TYR A 76 -1.59 -7.32 -12.21
CA TYR A 76 -1.47 -6.57 -10.96
C TYR A 76 -0.03 -6.40 -10.48
N GLN A 77 0.87 -7.35 -10.79
CA GLN A 77 2.29 -7.25 -10.41
C GLN A 77 3.02 -6.15 -11.18
N ASP A 78 2.59 -5.88 -12.42
CA ASP A 78 3.17 -4.84 -13.26
C ASP A 78 2.60 -3.44 -12.99
N ASN A 79 1.57 -3.33 -12.13
CA ASN A 79 0.91 -2.06 -11.86
C ASN A 79 1.51 -1.28 -10.69
N VAL A 80 2.39 -1.89 -9.89
CA VAL A 80 2.94 -1.28 -8.67
C VAL A 80 4.45 -1.49 -8.52
N ASP A 81 5.08 -0.56 -7.83
CA ASP A 81 6.43 -0.70 -7.25
C ASP A 81 6.35 -0.65 -5.72
N ILE A 82 7.16 -1.47 -5.05
CA ILE A 82 7.40 -1.37 -3.61
C ILE A 82 8.58 -0.41 -3.43
N PHE A 83 8.34 0.76 -2.83
CA PHE A 83 9.43 1.74 -2.61
C PHE A 83 9.92 1.76 -1.16
N TYR A 84 9.19 1.15 -0.23
CA TYR A 84 9.61 1.05 1.16
C TYR A 84 8.96 -0.15 1.86
N THR A 85 9.72 -0.85 2.70
CA THR A 85 9.21 -1.90 3.58
C THR A 85 9.77 -1.70 4.97
N HIS A 86 8.92 -1.85 5.98
CA HIS A 86 9.31 -1.79 7.38
C HIS A 86 8.82 -3.02 8.14
N SER A 87 9.70 -3.57 8.97
CA SER A 87 9.36 -4.60 9.95
C SER A 87 9.61 -4.05 11.34
N PHE A 88 8.57 -4.07 12.16
CA PHE A 88 8.68 -3.68 13.56
C PHE A 88 9.38 -4.80 14.32
N THR A 89 10.35 -4.43 15.15
CA THR A 89 10.95 -5.33 16.14
C THR A 89 10.12 -5.40 17.42
#